data_AF-A0A2D6FM36-F1
#
_entry.id   AF-A0A2D6FM36-F1
#
_cell.length_a   1.000
_cell.length_b   1.000
_cell.length_c   1.000
_cell.angle_alpha   90.00
_cell.angle_beta   90.00
_cell.angle_gamma   90.00
#
_symmetry.space_group_name_H-M   'P 1'
#
loop_
_entity.id
_entity.type
_entity.pdbx_description
1 polymer ?
#
loop_
_entity_poly.entity_id
_entity_poly.type
_entity_poly.pdbx_seq_one_letter_code
_entity_poly.pdbx_strand_id
1 'polypeptide(L)'
;MVYRFVYLGDYLGDLNEECNDIKVEIQLKLSISNSKPIVIKIIKQYPKALDFDVLFFDWGGASIGNSMMDHYCRDFIRDAKENSNKLFVMTSTMTAQYMGEELDNYLPEDRKLISNIFLNITDALPYIKTYL
;
A
#
# COMPACT_ATOMS: atom_id res chain seq x y z
N MET A 1 15.74 2.98 -11.20
CA MET A 1 15.86 1.66 -10.54
C MET A 1 14.46 1.31 -10.08
N VAL A 2 13.87 0.21 -10.56
CA VAL A 2 12.53 -0.20 -10.13
C VAL A 2 12.68 -0.96 -8.82
N TYR A 3 12.12 -0.42 -7.74
CA TYR A 3 11.96 -1.12 -6.48
C TYR A 3 10.87 -2.18 -6.62
N ARG A 4 10.92 -3.24 -5.82
CA ARG A 4 9.88 -4.26 -5.83
C ARG A 4 8.79 -3.94 -4.82
N PHE A 5 9.20 -3.62 -3.60
CA PHE A 5 8.32 -3.29 -2.49
C PHE A 5 8.70 -1.92 -1.94
N VAL A 6 7.70 -1.04 -1.78
CA VAL A 6 7.87 0.26 -1.12
C VAL A 6 6.87 0.41 0.01
N TYR A 7 7.26 1.12 1.07
CA TYR A 7 6.43 1.46 2.20
C TYR A 7 6.34 2.98 2.30
N LEU A 8 5.14 3.52 2.21
CA LEU A 8 4.85 4.94 2.37
C LEU A 8 4.02 5.10 3.64
N GLY A 9 4.54 5.88 4.59
CA GLY A 9 3.73 6.23 5.75
C GLY A 9 3.92 7.62 6.28
N ASP A 10 3.16 7.96 7.31
CA ASP A 10 3.26 9.26 7.96
C ASP A 10 4.57 9.39 8.75
N TYR A 11 5.11 10.60 8.80
CA TYR A 11 6.41 10.86 9.41
C TYR A 11 6.39 10.94 10.94
N LEU A 12 5.23 10.72 11.56
CA LEU A 12 5.02 10.91 12.99
C LEU A 12 5.21 9.59 13.77
N GLY A 13 5.14 8.44 13.10
CA GLY A 13 5.43 7.11 13.64
C GLY A 13 6.87 6.63 13.48
N ASP A 14 7.20 5.47 14.07
CA ASP A 14 8.44 4.75 13.78
C ASP A 14 8.27 3.93 12.50
N LEU A 15 8.47 4.61 11.37
CA LEU A 15 8.39 4.02 10.03
C LEU A 15 9.25 2.75 9.86
N ASN A 16 10.35 2.60 10.62
CA ASN A 16 11.18 1.42 10.52
C ASN A 16 10.56 0.22 11.23
N GLU A 17 9.97 0.43 12.40
CA GLU A 17 9.26 -0.60 13.16
C GLU A 17 8.03 -1.08 12.36
N GLU A 18 7.18 -0.16 11.92
CA GLU A 18 5.97 -0.48 11.15
C GLU A 18 6.29 -1.21 9.84
N CYS A 19 7.29 -0.71 9.09
CA CYS A 19 7.76 -1.38 7.88
C CYS A 19 8.34 -2.78 8.17
N ASN A 20 9.02 -2.95 9.31
CA ASN A 20 9.57 -4.24 9.71
C ASN A 20 8.45 -5.23 10.10
N ASP A 21 7.39 -4.76 10.75
CA ASP A 21 6.23 -5.59 11.08
C ASP A 21 5.54 -6.12 9.82
N ILE A 22 5.35 -5.26 8.81
CA ILE A 22 4.80 -5.67 7.51
C ILE A 22 5.70 -6.73 6.86
N LYS A 23 7.01 -6.50 6.87
CA LYS A 23 7.98 -7.45 6.34
C LYS A 23 7.89 -8.81 7.05
N VAL A 24 7.86 -8.81 8.38
CA VAL A 24 7.74 -10.03 9.20
C VAL A 24 6.43 -10.75 8.91
N GLU A 25 5.31 -10.03 8.84
CA GLU A 25 4.00 -10.61 8.54
C GLU A 25 4.01 -11.33 7.18
N ILE A 26 4.53 -10.70 6.13
CA ILE A 26 4.61 -11.32 4.79
C ILE A 26 5.52 -12.55 4.84
N GLN A 27 6.69 -12.45 5.48
CA GLN A 27 7.62 -13.58 5.58
C GLN A 27 7.00 -14.78 6.29
N LEU A 28 6.30 -14.55 7.41
CA LEU A 28 5.63 -15.61 8.16
C LEU A 28 4.48 -16.22 7.36
N LYS A 29 3.55 -15.41 6.85
CA LYS A 29 2.35 -15.90 6.17
C LYS A 29 2.64 -16.57 4.83
N LEU A 30 3.72 -16.17 4.14
CA LEU A 30 4.16 -16.81 2.89
C LEU A 30 5.26 -17.86 3.09
N SER A 31 5.64 -18.17 4.33
CA SER A 31 6.69 -19.16 4.66
C SER A 31 8.03 -18.89 3.94
N ILE A 32 8.42 -17.62 3.84
CA ILE A 32 9.65 -17.20 3.15
C ILE A 32 10.83 -17.37 4.09
N SER A 33 11.83 -18.13 3.66
CA SER A 33 13.06 -18.34 4.42
C SER A 33 13.81 -17.03 4.69
N ASN A 34 14.35 -16.89 5.89
CA ASN A 34 15.24 -15.78 6.28
C ASN A 34 16.52 -15.67 5.42
N SER A 35 16.85 -16.70 4.65
CA SER A 35 17.96 -16.68 3.67
C SER A 35 17.67 -15.82 2.42
N LYS A 36 16.41 -15.40 2.21
CA LYS A 36 15.98 -14.49 1.15
C LYS A 36 15.05 -13.42 1.74
N PRO A 37 15.60 -12.45 2.50
CA PRO A 37 14.77 -11.45 3.16
C PRO A 37 14.07 -10.55 2.13
N ILE A 38 12.81 -10.25 2.38
CA ILE A 38 12.09 -9.22 1.62
C ILE A 38 12.75 -7.87 1.93
N VAL A 39 13.05 -7.12 0.87
CA VAL A 39 13.55 -5.74 0.97
C VAL A 39 12.40 -4.81 0.63
N ILE A 40 11.95 -4.05 1.63
CA ILE A 40 10.95 -3.00 1.47
C ILE A 40 11.65 -1.66 1.62
N LYS A 41 11.52 -0.78 0.63
CA LYS A 41 12.10 0.57 0.70
C LYS A 41 11.09 1.53 1.32
N ILE A 42 11.47 2.13 2.44
CA ILE A 42 10.71 3.24 3.02
C ILE A 42 10.86 4.46 2.11
N ILE A 43 9.73 5.01 1.69
CA ILE A 43 9.63 6.21 0.88
C ILE A 43 8.88 7.29 1.63
N LYS A 44 9.27 8.51 1.31
CA LYS A 44 8.84 9.74 1.97
C LYS A 44 7.69 10.42 1.23
N GLN A 45 7.62 10.19 -0.08
CA GLN A 45 6.65 10.79 -0.97
C GLN A 45 6.26 9.75 -2.00
N TYR A 46 5.01 9.80 -2.42
CA TYR A 46 4.52 8.94 -3.49
C TYR A 46 5.31 9.18 -4.80
N PRO A 47 5.92 8.14 -5.40
CA PRO A 47 6.80 8.33 -6.55
C PRO A 47 6.00 8.54 -7.82
N LYS A 48 6.26 9.65 -8.53
CA LYS A 48 5.59 10.02 -9.78
C LYS A 48 5.76 9.00 -10.93
N ALA A 49 6.79 8.16 -10.87
CA ALA A 49 7.14 7.24 -11.96
C ALA A 49 6.71 5.78 -11.71
N LEU A 50 5.99 5.49 -10.62
CA LEU A 50 5.56 4.14 -10.24
C LEU A 50 6.69 3.10 -10.32
N ASP A 51 7.87 3.47 -9.83
CA ASP A 51 9.07 2.64 -9.81
C ASP A 51 9.03 1.59 -8.68
N PHE A 52 7.86 1.02 -8.40
CA PHE A 52 7.61 -0.04 -7.43
C PHE A 52 6.66 -1.10 -8.01
N ASP A 53 6.62 -2.33 -7.51
CA ASP A 53 5.57 -3.31 -7.87
C ASP A 53 4.43 -3.35 -6.85
N VAL A 54 4.77 -3.22 -5.57
CA VAL A 54 3.82 -3.17 -4.46
C VAL A 54 4.11 -1.96 -3.57
N LEU A 55 3.08 -1.16 -3.29
CA LEU A 55 3.11 -0.08 -2.33
C LEU A 55 2.27 -0.46 -1.10
N PHE A 56 2.92 -0.44 0.06
CA PHE A 56 2.28 -0.51 1.37
C PHE A 56 2.04 0.93 1.86
N PHE A 57 0.81 1.24 2.25
CA PHE A 57 0.41 2.57 2.69
C PHE A 57 -0.08 2.56 4.13
N ASP A 58 0.56 3.35 4.97
CA ASP A 58 0.19 3.52 6.37
C ASP A 58 0.18 5.00 6.79
N TRP A 59 -0.98 5.54 7.12
CA TRP A 59 -1.13 6.93 7.49
C TRP A 59 -1.91 6.94 8.81
N GLY A 60 -1.18 7.13 9.91
CA GLY A 60 -1.62 7.01 11.31
C GLY A 60 -2.05 8.33 11.97
N GLY A 61 -1.96 9.46 11.26
CA GLY A 61 -2.27 10.78 11.80
C GLY A 61 -3.77 11.10 11.85
N ALA A 62 -4.35 11.14 13.05
CA ALA A 62 -5.69 11.68 13.36
C ALA A 62 -5.72 13.22 13.30
N SER A 63 -5.22 13.83 12.22
CA SER A 63 -5.44 15.26 11.97
C SER A 63 -6.73 15.42 11.17
N ILE A 64 -7.76 16.02 11.78
CA ILE A 64 -8.98 16.41 11.08
C ILE A 64 -8.58 17.31 9.90
N GLY A 65 -8.95 16.90 8.68
CA GLY A 65 -8.58 17.60 7.43
C GLY A 65 -7.27 17.10 6.80
N ASN A 66 -7.05 15.79 6.78
CA ASN A 66 -5.85 15.18 6.22
C ASN A 66 -5.86 15.17 4.68
N SER A 67 -5.91 16.36 4.08
CA SER A 67 -5.93 16.61 2.62
C SER A 67 -4.84 15.86 1.86
N MET A 68 -3.74 15.51 2.52
CA MET A 68 -2.66 14.72 1.94
C MET A 68 -3.03 13.23 1.81
N MET A 69 -3.71 12.64 2.79
CA MET A 69 -4.18 11.27 2.70
C MET A 69 -5.24 11.14 1.59
N ASP A 70 -6.21 12.07 1.54
CA ASP A 70 -7.22 12.10 0.48
C ASP A 70 -6.57 12.23 -0.91
N HIS A 71 -5.54 13.09 -1.02
CA HIS A 71 -4.78 13.25 -2.25
C HIS A 71 -4.08 11.95 -2.66
N TYR A 72 -3.41 11.28 -1.72
CA TYR A 72 -2.77 9.99 -1.99
C TYR A 72 -3.77 8.91 -2.36
N CYS A 73 -4.90 8.80 -1.66
CA CYS A 73 -5.93 7.81 -2.01
C CYS A 73 -6.43 8.02 -3.44
N ARG A 74 -6.72 9.26 -3.85
CA ARG A 74 -7.13 9.58 -5.23
C ARG A 74 -6.06 9.27 -6.26
N ASP A 75 -4.81 9.59 -5.95
CA ASP A 75 -3.67 9.29 -6.81
C ASP A 75 -3.50 7.77 -6.98
N PHE A 76 -3.62 7.00 -5.91
CA PHE A 76 -3.54 5.53 -5.97
C PHE A 76 -4.70 4.95 -6.79
N ILE A 77 -5.92 5.46 -6.60
CA ILE A 77 -7.10 5.03 -7.39
C ILE A 77 -6.88 5.28 -8.88
N ARG A 78 -6.39 6.47 -9.26
CA ARG A 78 -6.06 6.79 -10.65
C ARG A 78 -4.99 5.87 -11.21
N ASP A 79 -3.89 5.72 -10.47
CA ASP A 79 -2.73 4.98 -10.96
C ASP A 79 -3.01 3.46 -10.99
N ALA A 80 -3.82 2.95 -10.06
CA ALA A 80 -4.29 1.57 -10.05
C ALA A 80 -5.13 1.23 -11.28
N LYS A 81 -5.99 2.17 -11.72
CA LYS A 81 -6.78 2.03 -12.95
C LYS A 81 -5.90 1.97 -14.21
N GLU A 82 -4.83 2.75 -14.24
CA GLU A 82 -3.92 2.82 -15.40
C GLU A 82 -2.86 1.71 -15.38
N ASN A 83 -2.56 1.13 -14.21
CA ASN A 83 -1.44 0.20 -14.00
C ASN A 83 -1.89 -1.04 -13.21
N SER A 84 -2.60 -1.95 -13.89
CA SER A 84 -3.12 -3.20 -13.29
C SER A 84 -2.04 -4.15 -12.73
N ASN A 85 -0.78 -3.97 -13.13
CA ASN A 85 0.38 -4.74 -12.65
C ASN A 85 1.02 -4.14 -11.38
N LYS A 86 0.41 -3.13 -10.77
CA LYS A 86 0.87 -2.50 -9.52
C LYS A 86 -0.12 -2.81 -8.42
N LEU A 87 0.37 -3.17 -7.23
CA LEU A 87 -0.48 -3.42 -6.07
C LEU A 87 -0.38 -2.27 -5.08
N PHE A 88 -1.53 -1.86 -4.54
CA PHE A 88 -1.62 -0.87 -3.47
C PHE A 88 -2.27 -1.53 -2.27
N VAL A 89 -1.62 -1.50 -1.12
CA VAL A 89 -2.00 -2.27 0.06
C VAL A 89 -2.08 -1.33 1.25
N MET A 90 -3.28 -1.17 1.80
CA MET A 90 -3.50 -0.39 3.02
C MET A 90 -3.11 -1.27 4.21
N THR A 91 -2.26 -0.75 5.11
CA THR A 91 -1.69 -1.54 6.20
C THR A 91 -2.26 -1.20 7.58
N SER A 92 -2.99 -0.10 7.71
CA SER A 92 -3.70 0.26 8.93
C SER A 92 -5.21 0.36 8.74
N THR A 93 -5.96 0.16 9.83
CA THR A 93 -7.42 0.26 9.82
C THR A 93 -7.90 1.62 9.33
N MET A 94 -7.19 2.69 9.70
CA MET A 94 -7.55 4.05 9.27
C MET A 94 -7.35 4.25 7.78
N THR A 95 -6.18 3.91 7.24
CA THR A 95 -5.94 4.00 5.78
C THR A 95 -6.92 3.15 4.98
N ALA A 96 -7.26 1.96 5.48
CA ALA A 96 -8.26 1.09 4.88
C ALA A 96 -9.65 1.74 4.84
N GLN A 97 -10.07 2.40 5.92
CA GLN A 97 -11.35 3.11 5.98
C GLN A 97 -11.38 4.28 4.98
N TYR A 98 -10.38 5.16 5.00
CA TYR A 98 -10.31 6.31 4.09
C TYR A 98 -10.23 5.90 2.62
N MET A 99 -9.41 4.89 2.29
CA MET A 99 -9.36 4.34 0.93
C MET A 99 -10.71 3.73 0.52
N GLY A 100 -11.40 3.04 1.43
CA GLY A 100 -12.74 2.51 1.19
C GLY A 100 -13.76 3.61 0.86
N GLU A 101 -13.77 4.69 1.63
CA GLU A 101 -14.63 5.85 1.40
C GLU A 101 -14.30 6.54 0.07
N GLU A 102 -13.03 6.76 -0.25
CA GLU A 102 -12.62 7.36 -1.52
C GLU A 102 -12.97 6.47 -2.71
N LEU A 103 -12.83 5.14 -2.60
CA LEU A 103 -13.28 4.21 -3.64
C LEU A 103 -14.78 4.31 -3.90
N ASP A 104 -15.59 4.41 -2.84
CA ASP A 104 -17.04 4.54 -2.94
C ASP A 104 -17.46 5.91 -3.50
N ASN A 105 -16.71 6.98 -3.17
CA ASN A 105 -16.97 8.34 -3.64
C ASN A 105 -16.55 8.56 -5.10
N TYR A 106 -15.38 8.05 -5.51
CA TYR A 106 -14.83 8.30 -6.84
C TYR A 106 -15.40 7.36 -7.91
N LEU A 107 -15.81 6.14 -7.53
CA LEU A 107 -16.17 5.08 -8.47
C LEU A 107 -17.33 4.21 -7.94
N PRO A 108 -18.52 4.76 -7.67
CA PRO A 108 -19.64 3.97 -7.14
C PRO A 108 -20.06 2.81 -8.08
N GLU A 109 -19.94 2.95 -9.39
CA GLU A 109 -20.21 1.88 -10.37
C GLU A 109 -18.95 1.13 -10.82
N ASP A 110 -17.79 1.77 -10.73
CA ASP A 110 -16.51 1.31 -11.27
C ASP A 110 -15.61 0.66 -10.21
N ARG A 111 -16.04 0.55 -8.95
CA ARG A 111 -15.26 -0.10 -7.87
C ARG A 111 -14.80 -1.51 -8.26
N LYS A 112 -15.60 -2.23 -9.06
CA LYS A 112 -15.26 -3.57 -9.58
C LYS A 112 -14.12 -3.58 -10.60
N LEU A 113 -13.79 -2.43 -11.19
CA LEU A 113 -12.71 -2.28 -12.16
C LEU A 113 -11.33 -2.13 -11.48
N ILE A 114 -11.30 -1.83 -10.19
CA ILE A 114 -10.06 -1.71 -9.42
C ILE A 114 -9.85 -2.98 -8.59
N SER A 115 -9.07 -3.92 -9.14
CA SER A 115 -8.79 -5.22 -8.51
C SER A 115 -7.43 -5.29 -7.81
N ASN A 116 -6.67 -4.20 -7.82
CA ASN A 116 -5.28 -4.12 -7.38
C ASN A 116 -5.06 -3.14 -6.20
N ILE A 117 -6.16 -2.71 -5.56
CA ILE A 117 -6.14 -2.02 -4.27
C ILE A 117 -6.68 -2.99 -3.21
N PHE A 118 -5.90 -3.21 -2.16
CA PHE A 118 -6.26 -4.08 -1.04
C PHE A 118 -6.37 -3.27 0.25
N LEU A 119 -7.47 -3.47 0.97
CA LEU A 119 -7.74 -2.75 2.23
C LEU A 119 -7.10 -3.42 3.46
N ASN A 120 -6.35 -4.51 3.24
CA ASN A 120 -5.52 -5.15 4.26
C ASN A 120 -4.45 -6.01 3.58
N ILE A 121 -3.39 -6.34 4.32
CA ILE A 121 -2.28 -7.16 3.83
C ILE A 121 -2.73 -8.59 3.52
N THR A 122 -3.58 -9.18 4.37
CA THR A 122 -3.96 -10.60 4.26
C THR A 122 -4.56 -10.92 2.89
N ASP A 123 -5.45 -10.07 2.40
CA ASP A 123 -6.09 -10.21 1.09
C ASP A 123 -5.11 -9.98 -0.07
N ALA A 124 -4.06 -9.18 0.16
CA ALA A 124 -3.01 -8.91 -0.83
C ALA A 124 -1.99 -10.04 -0.97
N LEU A 125 -1.83 -10.91 0.05
CA LEU A 125 -0.76 -11.93 0.10
C LEU A 125 -0.70 -12.86 -1.12
N PRO A 126 -1.82 -13.39 -1.65
CA PRO A 126 -1.77 -14.25 -2.84
C PRO A 126 -1.17 -13.53 -4.06
N TYR A 127 -1.39 -12.23 -4.17
CA TYR A 127 -0.89 -11.39 -5.26
C TYR A 127 0.55 -10.96 -5.00
N ILE A 128 0.91 -10.59 -3.77
CA ILE A 128 2.29 -10.29 -3.38
C ILE A 128 3.22 -11.46 -3.72
N LYS A 129 2.75 -12.70 -3.52
CA LYS A 129 3.51 -13.91 -3.83
C LYS A 129 3.96 -14.00 -5.29
N THR A 130 3.25 -13.40 -6.25
CA THR A 130 3.64 -13.44 -7.66
C THR A 130 4.85 -12.56 -7.99
N TYR A 131 5.21 -11.65 -7.08
CA TYR A 131 6.37 -10.75 -7.21
C TYR A 131 7.62 -11.27 -6.47
N LEU A 132 7.50 -12.32 -5.65
CA LEU A 132 8.60 -12.89 -4.87
C LEU A 132 9.44 -13.90 -5.69
#